data_AF-A0A645F2M6-F1
#
_entry.id   AF-A0A645F2M6-F1
#
_cell.length_a   1.000
_cell.length_b   1.000
_cell.length_c   1.000
_cell.angle_alpha   90.00
_cell.angle_beta   90.00
_cell.angle_gamma   90.00
#
_symmetry.space_group_name_H-M   'P 1'
#
loop_
_entity.id
_entity.type
_entity.pdbx_description
1 polymer ?
#
loop_
_entity_poly.entity_id
_entity_poly.type
_entity_poly.pdbx_seq_one_letter_code
_entity_poly.pdbx_strand_id
1 'polypeptide(L)'
;MGYADGYMRCLSNVGEVRINGEKAKVIGKICMDQAMIDLTSISNVKVGDEVVLLGGQGEISIDVMEVADKCNTNRNEILSVISRRVPRVYIKEEKIIGEVNYLIT
;
A
#
# COMPACT_ATOMS: atom_id res chain seq x y z
N MET A 1 -4.02 4.41 6.86
CA MET A 1 -2.81 4.73 6.08
C MET A 1 -3.15 5.80 5.02
N GLY A 2 -2.32 6.82 4.84
CA GLY A 2 -2.50 7.92 3.88
C GLY A 2 -1.17 8.54 3.41
N TYR A 3 -1.19 9.78 2.89
CA TYR A 3 0.01 10.38 2.28
C TYR A 3 1.16 10.62 3.25
N ALA A 4 0.89 10.79 4.55
CA ALA A 4 1.97 10.93 5.53
C ALA A 4 2.63 9.59 5.86
N ASP A 5 2.07 8.44 5.41
CA ASP A 5 2.72 7.13 5.45
C ASP A 5 3.67 6.89 4.28
N GLY A 6 3.57 7.69 3.23
CA GLY A 6 4.25 7.48 1.94
C GLY A 6 3.32 7.04 0.81
N TYR A 7 2.02 6.85 1.06
CA TYR A 7 1.06 6.57 -0.02
C TYR A 7 0.65 7.85 -0.73
N MET A 8 1.39 8.15 -1.78
CA MET A 8 1.41 9.48 -2.39
C MET A 8 0.04 9.96 -2.82
N ARG A 9 -0.24 11.24 -2.56
CA ARG A 9 -1.52 11.87 -2.89
C ARG A 9 -1.84 11.89 -4.40
N CYS A 10 -0.83 11.77 -5.27
CA CYS A 10 -1.00 11.58 -6.72
C CYS A 10 -1.82 10.34 -7.08
N LEU A 11 -1.85 9.32 -6.22
CA LEU A 11 -2.64 8.11 -6.43
C LEU A 11 -4.14 8.30 -6.21
N SER A 12 -4.60 9.51 -5.85
CA SER A 12 -6.03 9.80 -5.70
C SER A 12 -6.77 9.54 -7.02
N ASN A 13 -7.79 8.68 -7.00
CA ASN A 13 -8.58 8.23 -8.17
C ASN A 13 -7.83 7.47 -9.28
N VAL A 14 -6.52 7.24 -9.15
CA VAL A 14 -5.72 6.49 -10.16
C VAL A 14 -4.98 5.30 -9.55
N GLY A 15 -4.85 5.26 -8.23
CA GLY A 15 -4.28 4.17 -7.47
C GLY A 15 -5.20 2.95 -7.43
N GLU A 16 -4.58 1.80 -7.20
CA GLU A 16 -5.25 0.53 -6.96
C GLU A 16 -4.57 -0.21 -5.83
N VAL A 17 -5.32 -1.12 -5.20
CA VAL A 17 -4.85 -2.02 -4.15
C VAL A 17 -5.37 -3.42 -4.43
N ARG A 18 -4.80 -4.43 -3.76
CA ARG A 18 -5.34 -5.78 -3.73
C ARG A 18 -5.91 -6.13 -2.37
N ILE A 19 -7.07 -6.77 -2.36
CA ILE A 19 -7.73 -7.30 -1.16
C ILE A 19 -8.37 -8.64 -1.51
N ASN A 20 -8.12 -9.68 -0.72
CA ASN A 20 -8.56 -11.06 -1.02
C ASN A 20 -8.17 -11.52 -2.45
N GLY A 21 -7.04 -11.01 -2.96
CA GLY A 21 -6.54 -11.26 -4.32
C GLY A 21 -7.25 -10.48 -5.44
N GLU A 22 -8.33 -9.77 -5.15
CA GLU A 22 -9.07 -8.96 -6.10
C GLU A 22 -8.56 -7.51 -6.13
N LYS A 23 -8.74 -6.84 -7.27
CA LYS A 23 -8.31 -5.45 -7.48
C LYS A 23 -9.41 -4.47 -7.06
N ALA A 24 -9.08 -3.58 -6.13
CA ALA A 24 -9.93 -2.45 -5.74
C ALA A 24 -9.30 -1.12 -6.17
N LYS A 25 -10.11 -0.18 -6.67
CA LYS A 25 -9.64 1.17 -7.05
C LYS A 25 -9.64 2.09 -5.83
N VAL A 26 -8.64 2.96 -5.72
CA VAL A 26 -8.71 4.10 -4.79
C VAL A 26 -9.72 5.11 -5.32
N ILE A 27 -10.63 5.54 -4.46
CA ILE A 27 -11.65 6.55 -4.77
C ILE A 27 -11.55 7.73 -3.82
N GLY A 28 -11.82 8.92 -4.37
CA GLY A 28 -11.69 10.17 -3.62
C GLY A 28 -10.24 10.60 -3.44
N LYS A 29 -10.04 11.55 -2.53
CA LYS A 29 -8.71 12.09 -2.21
C LYS A 29 -8.07 11.27 -1.11
N ILE A 30 -6.81 10.88 -1.31
CA ILE A 30 -5.99 10.34 -0.23
C ILE A 30 -5.76 11.45 0.80
N CYS A 31 -6.14 11.16 2.05
CA CYS A 31 -5.95 12.03 3.20
C CYS A 31 -4.57 11.78 3.85
N MET A 32 -4.28 12.51 4.93
CA MET A 32 -3.02 12.37 5.66
C MET A 32 -2.84 10.94 6.17
N ASP A 33 -3.91 10.33 6.69
CA ASP A 33 -3.84 9.07 7.44
C ASP A 33 -4.82 8.00 6.93
N GLN A 34 -5.58 8.29 5.88
CA GLN A 34 -6.60 7.38 5.35
C GLN A 34 -6.79 7.54 3.84
N ALA A 35 -7.27 6.48 3.21
CA ALA A 35 -7.72 6.43 1.83
C ALA A 35 -8.96 5.54 1.75
N MET A 36 -9.80 5.75 0.74
CA MET A 36 -10.99 4.94 0.49
C MET A 36 -10.79 4.13 -0.78
N ILE A 37 -11.32 2.92 -0.80
CA ILE A 37 -11.30 2.01 -1.95
C ILE A 37 -12.70 1.58 -2.31
N ASP A 38 -12.95 1.37 -3.60
CA ASP A 38 -14.22 0.87 -4.11
C ASP A 38 -14.27 -0.65 -4.03
N LEU A 39 -15.21 -1.17 -3.23
CA LEU A 39 -15.45 -2.59 -3.02
C LEU A 39 -16.74 -3.07 -3.69
N THR A 40 -17.39 -2.26 -4.53
CA THR A 40 -18.72 -2.57 -5.11
C THR A 40 -18.75 -3.93 -5.82
N SER A 41 -17.64 -4.33 -6.45
CA SER A 41 -17.53 -5.59 -7.18
C SER A 41 -16.87 -6.73 -6.40
N ILE A 42 -16.42 -6.49 -5.16
CA ILE A 42 -15.67 -7.45 -4.35
C ILE A 42 -16.54 -7.86 -3.15
N SER A 43 -16.82 -9.16 -3.03
CA SER A 43 -17.67 -9.68 -1.97
C SER A 43 -16.85 -10.19 -0.78
N ASN A 44 -17.51 -10.38 0.37
CA ASN A 44 -16.93 -11.02 1.58
C ASN A 44 -15.73 -10.31 2.22
N VAL A 45 -15.50 -9.02 1.93
CA VAL A 45 -14.50 -8.21 2.62
C VAL A 45 -14.95 -7.90 4.05
N LYS A 46 -14.05 -8.06 5.03
CA LYS A 46 -14.30 -7.77 6.44
C LYS A 46 -13.27 -6.79 7.01
N VAL A 47 -13.64 -6.16 8.12
CA VAL A 47 -12.70 -5.34 8.90
C VAL A 47 -11.56 -6.23 9.39
N GLY A 48 -10.32 -5.81 9.12
CA GLY A 48 -9.12 -6.56 9.47
C GLY A 48 -8.53 -7.37 8.31
N ASP A 49 -9.22 -7.48 7.17
CA ASP A 49 -8.66 -8.11 5.97
C ASP A 49 -7.43 -7.34 5.48
N GLU A 50 -6.43 -8.08 5.00
CA GLU A 50 -5.19 -7.52 4.47
C GLU A 50 -5.44 -6.77 3.16
N VAL A 51 -4.81 -5.59 3.06
CA VAL A 51 -4.78 -4.80 1.83
C VAL A 51 -3.33 -4.63 1.40
N VAL A 52 -3.02 -5.08 0.18
CA VAL A 52 -1.70 -4.91 -0.44
C VAL A 52 -1.71 -3.65 -1.31
N LEU A 53 -0.81 -2.71 -1.02
CA LEU A 53 -0.69 -1.44 -1.74
C LEU A 53 0.49 -1.38 -2.71
N LEU A 54 1.49 -2.22 -2.48
CA LEU A 54 2.72 -2.30 -3.26
C LEU A 54 3.35 -3.68 -3.04
N GLY A 55 3.87 -4.30 -4.09
CA GLY A 55 4.41 -5.66 -4.01
C GLY A 55 3.30 -6.70 -3.86
N GLY A 56 3.61 -7.82 -3.21
CA GLY A 56 2.75 -9.01 -3.14
C GLY A 56 3.46 -10.23 -3.74
N GLN A 57 2.77 -11.37 -3.80
CA GLN A 57 3.27 -12.60 -4.41
C GLN A 57 2.34 -13.07 -5.55
N GLY A 58 2.91 -13.57 -6.65
CA GLY A 58 2.12 -14.10 -7.77
C GLY A 58 1.20 -13.06 -8.41
N GLU A 59 -0.03 -13.46 -8.76
CA GLU A 59 -0.98 -12.63 -9.53
C GLU A 59 -1.56 -11.41 -8.77
N ILE A 60 -1.28 -11.34 -7.46
CA ILE A 60 -1.74 -10.24 -6.59
C ILE A 60 -0.68 -9.15 -6.43
N SER A 61 0.46 -9.23 -7.13
CA SER A 61 1.51 -8.24 -6.99
C SER A 61 1.14 -6.90 -7.67
N ILE A 62 1.45 -5.79 -7.02
CA ILE A 62 1.41 -4.44 -7.61
C ILE A 62 2.86 -4.00 -7.88
N ASP A 63 3.19 -3.78 -9.15
CA ASP A 63 4.55 -3.36 -9.54
C ASP A 63 4.82 -1.91 -9.12
N VAL A 64 5.97 -1.70 -8.48
CA VAL A 64 6.46 -0.37 -8.11
C VAL A 64 6.69 0.54 -9.32
N MET A 65 7.00 -0.01 -10.48
CA MET A 65 7.16 0.77 -11.71
C MET A 65 5.81 1.34 -12.17
N GLU A 66 4.74 0.54 -12.15
CA GLU A 66 3.40 1.02 -12.51
C GLU A 66 2.91 2.12 -11.56
N VAL A 67 3.23 1.99 -10.26
CA VAL A 67 2.93 3.02 -9.26
C VAL A 67 3.75 4.30 -9.53
N ALA A 68 5.02 4.15 -9.89
CA ALA A 68 5.88 5.28 -10.24
C ALA A 68 5.37 6.02 -11.48
N ASP A 69 4.94 5.30 -12.51
CA ASP A 69 4.36 5.87 -13.73
C ASP A 69 3.07 6.67 -13.43
N LYS A 70 2.17 6.11 -12.60
CA LYS A 70 0.95 6.81 -12.15
C LYS A 70 1.26 8.10 -11.38
N CYS A 71 2.40 8.18 -10.72
CA CYS A 71 2.85 9.35 -9.96
C CYS A 71 3.86 10.21 -10.71
N ASN A 72 4.15 9.91 -11.99
CA ASN A 72 5.13 10.62 -12.81
C ASN A 72 6.50 10.77 -12.11
N THR A 73 6.99 9.66 -11.55
CA THR A 73 8.24 9.59 -10.79
C THR A 73 8.99 8.29 -11.10
N ASN A 74 10.00 7.95 -10.31
CA ASN A 74 10.79 6.74 -10.41
C ASN A 74 10.58 5.80 -9.21
N ARG A 75 11.03 4.56 -9.36
CA ARG A 75 10.97 3.52 -8.32
C ARG A 75 11.54 3.95 -6.97
N ASN A 76 12.68 4.64 -6.97
CA ASN A 76 13.38 4.97 -5.74
C ASN A 76 12.60 5.99 -4.92
N GLU A 77 11.93 6.94 -5.57
CA GLU A 77 11.00 7.86 -4.89
C GLU A 77 9.85 7.10 -4.24
N ILE A 78 9.19 6.17 -4.95
CA ILE A 78 8.09 5.37 -4.36
C ILE A 78 8.56 4.60 -3.10
N LEU A 79 9.75 4.02 -3.11
CA LEU A 79 10.27 3.26 -1.98
C LEU A 79 10.75 4.16 -0.83
N SER A 80 11.38 5.30 -1.15
CA SER A 80 11.97 6.19 -0.15
C SER A 80 10.95 7.06 0.58
N VAL A 81 9.77 7.31 -0.01
CA VAL A 81 8.71 8.09 0.66
C VAL A 81 8.00 7.33 1.77
N ILE A 82 8.22 6.01 1.91
CA ILE A 82 7.64 5.23 3.01
C ILE A 82 8.17 5.78 4.32
N SER A 83 7.29 6.48 5.01
CA SER A 83 7.64 7.35 6.12
C SER A 83 8.10 6.58 7.35
N ARG A 84 8.70 7.29 8.31
CA ARG A 84 9.18 6.74 9.57
C ARG A 84 8.09 6.11 10.45
N ARG A 85 6.82 6.50 10.32
CA ARG A 85 5.72 5.96 11.14
C ARG A 85 5.24 4.57 10.73
N VAL A 86 5.63 4.11 9.54
CA VAL A 86 5.31 2.76 9.06
C VAL A 86 6.30 1.78 9.71
N PRO A 87 5.87 0.80 10.52
CA PRO A 87 6.79 -0.20 11.08
C PRO A 87 7.39 -1.07 9.98
N ARG A 88 8.63 -1.52 10.17
CA ARG A 88 9.33 -2.44 9.25
C ARG A 88 9.35 -3.83 9.87
N VAL A 89 8.70 -4.79 9.23
CA VAL A 89 8.73 -6.20 9.61
C VAL A 89 9.68 -6.94 8.67
N TYR A 90 10.67 -7.62 9.22
CA TYR A 90 11.67 -8.39 8.47
C TYR A 90 11.27 -9.86 8.45
N ILE A 91 11.26 -10.47 7.26
CA ILE A 91 10.82 -11.85 7.04
C ILE A 91 11.97 -12.62 6.38
N LYS A 92 12.23 -13.85 6.85
CA LYS A 92 13.17 -14.80 6.25
C LYS A 92 12.55 -16.20 6.31
N GLU A 93 12.55 -16.92 5.19
CA GLU A 93 11.95 -18.26 5.09
C GLU A 93 10.50 -18.29 5.65
N GLU A 94 9.70 -17.30 5.25
CA GLU A 94 8.29 -17.12 5.67
C GLU A 94 8.07 -16.86 7.18
N LYS A 95 9.15 -16.63 7.94
CA LYS A 95 9.09 -16.33 9.37
C LYS A 95 9.48 -14.88 9.64
N ILE A 96 8.74 -14.23 10.52
CA ILE A 96 9.11 -12.91 11.05
C ILE A 96 10.36 -13.09 11.92
N ILE A 97 11.44 -12.40 11.58
CA ILE A 97 12.72 -12.43 12.29
C ILE A 97 12.98 -11.17 13.10
N GLY A 98 12.19 -10.11 12.90
CA GLY A 98 12.30 -8.87 13.65
C GLY A 98 11.32 -7.81 13.18
N GLU A 99 11.10 -6.82 14.03
CA GLU A 99 10.29 -5.64 13.75
C GLU A 99 11.03 -4.40 14.25
N VAL A 100 10.97 -3.31 13.48
CA VAL A 100 11.50 -2.00 13.87
C VAL A 100 10.38 -0.98 13.76
N ASN A 101 10.05 -0.34 14.90
CA ASN A 101 9.10 0.76 14.97
C ASN A 101 9.79 2.04 15.46
N TYR A 102 10.14 2.92 14.53
CA TYR A 102 10.90 4.14 14.79
C TYR A 102 10.22 5.22 15.65
N LEU A 103 9.00 4.97 16.15
CA LEU A 103 8.28 5.89 17.03
C LEU A 103 8.34 5.49 18.50
N ILE A 104 8.57 4.20 18.80
CA ILE A 104 8.53 3.64 20.16
C ILE A 104 9.92 3.08 20.55
N THR A 105 10.82 2.93 19.58
CA THR A 105 12.23 2.56 19.77
C THR A 105 13.09 3.81 19.76
#